data_AF-A0A1H2L4R4-F1
#
_entry.id   AF-A0A1H2L4R4-F1
#
_cell.length_a   1.000
_cell.length_b   1.000
_cell.length_c   1.000
_cell.angle_alpha   90.00
_cell.angle_beta   90.00
_cell.angle_gamma   90.00
#
_symmetry.space_group_name_H-M   'P 1'
#
loop_
_entity.id
_entity.type
_entity.pdbx_description
1 polymer ?
#
loop_
_entity_poly.entity_id
_entity_poly.type
_entity_poly.pdbx_seq_one_letter_code
_entity_poly.pdbx_strand_id
1 'polypeptide(L)'
;MSTTLALTLGGVATASAVQSPAAPPAADTSTSSAAGQCAEVPAIAGAAPDAALNGLFTTYGNDNTALDDWTGADGTYSIPLQDGRVFWVFSDTFLGKVDADGGRSPVTDEGGTTPFINNSFVIQDGGELETIYSGDAADPEPLLPPADDTHWFWAGDAHASGTVIEGTYQEYERFGPGDWDWRWHRNVLARFSPADPDEPLSVHPLPSSAGISWASAIRRVGAYTYVYGVEDLGSEKYMHVARVLGNSLLGSWQYRTATGWSANEIDSVRVLQGVGNEYSVSRHGDRYLLVTHDTTVPLSAEIVAYASCSPYGPFTDKTVLYTTPETGATGSYGNPDVFTYNAHAHPHIGRDGGLVVSYNVNTFDNTDHYEDVSIYRPRFITVSFDD
;
A
#
# COMPACT_ATOMS: atom_id res chain seq x y z
N MET A 1 45.84 -16.81 34.64
CA MET A 1 46.41 -17.75 35.63
C MET A 1 45.55 -19.00 35.57
N SER A 2 45.79 -19.87 34.59
CA SER A 2 46.73 -21.01 34.66
C SER A 2 46.44 -21.95 35.81
N THR A 3 45.74 -23.05 35.51
CA THR A 3 46.06 -24.34 36.13
C THR A 3 45.77 -25.46 35.14
N THR A 4 46.78 -25.78 34.34
CA THR A 4 46.94 -27.08 33.68
C THR A 4 47.70 -27.98 34.66
N LEU A 5 47.18 -29.16 34.99
CA LEU A 5 47.98 -30.23 35.56
C LEU A 5 47.73 -31.50 34.75
N ALA A 6 48.76 -31.90 34.01
CA ALA A 6 48.83 -33.18 33.32
C ALA A 6 49.37 -34.25 34.29
N LEU A 7 48.88 -35.48 34.17
CA LEU A 7 49.63 -36.66 34.56
C LEU A 7 49.38 -37.78 33.56
N THR A 8 50.48 -38.32 33.05
CA THR A 8 50.62 -39.38 32.07
C THR A 8 50.60 -40.76 32.73
N LEU A 9 50.16 -41.80 31.99
CA LEU A 9 50.93 -43.00 31.58
C LEU A 9 50.06 -44.27 31.43
N GLY A 10 50.24 -44.93 30.28
CA GLY A 10 50.45 -46.39 30.23
C GLY A 10 49.27 -47.24 29.75
N GLY A 11 49.47 -47.99 28.67
CA GLY A 11 48.64 -49.17 28.37
C GLY A 11 48.56 -49.54 26.89
N VAL A 12 49.47 -50.37 26.43
CA VAL A 12 49.43 -51.06 25.12
C VAL A 12 48.36 -52.16 25.18
N ALA A 13 47.49 -52.30 24.16
CA ALA A 13 47.37 -53.50 23.33
C ALA A 13 46.04 -53.64 22.56
N THR A 14 46.19 -54.29 21.40
CA THR A 14 45.21 -55.00 20.56
C THR A 14 44.33 -54.19 19.61
N ALA A 15 44.74 -54.22 18.34
CA ALA A 15 43.93 -53.94 17.18
C ALA A 15 42.78 -54.95 17.07
N SER A 16 41.56 -54.44 16.95
CA SER A 16 40.40 -55.16 16.42
C SER A 16 39.85 -54.34 15.27
N ALA A 17 39.84 -54.93 14.07
CA ALA A 17 39.26 -54.32 12.89
C ALA A 17 37.74 -54.20 13.08
N VAL A 18 37.24 -52.97 13.16
CA VAL A 18 35.82 -52.66 13.13
C VAL A 18 35.50 -52.15 11.72
N GLN A 19 34.59 -52.85 11.05
CA GLN A 19 34.03 -52.49 9.75
C GLN A 19 33.47 -51.06 9.76
N SER A 20 33.87 -50.25 8.78
CA SER A 20 33.22 -48.98 8.50
C SER A 20 31.75 -49.21 8.13
N PRO A 21 30.79 -48.48 8.74
CA PRO A 21 29.43 -48.46 8.22
C PRO A 21 29.41 -47.78 6.85
N ALA A 22 28.60 -48.32 5.94
CA ALA A 22 28.40 -47.81 4.59
C ALA A 22 28.02 -46.32 4.61
N ALA A 23 28.58 -45.57 3.66
CA ALA A 23 28.21 -44.18 3.43
C ALA A 23 26.70 -44.08 3.13
N PRO A 24 25.98 -43.08 3.68
CA PRO A 24 24.61 -42.82 3.29
C PRO A 24 24.57 -42.49 1.78
N PRO A 25 23.47 -42.83 1.08
CA PRO A 25 23.35 -42.47 -0.32
C PRO A 25 23.43 -40.94 -0.46
N ALA A 26 24.17 -40.50 -1.47
CA ALA A 26 24.28 -39.08 -1.80
C ALA A 26 22.87 -38.49 -1.90
N ALA A 27 22.60 -37.47 -1.09
CA ALA A 27 21.41 -36.67 -1.23
C ALA A 27 21.42 -36.08 -2.64
N ASP A 28 20.33 -36.30 -3.39
CA ASP A 28 20.05 -35.59 -4.63
C ASP A 28 20.05 -34.08 -4.33
N THR A 29 21.12 -33.40 -4.73
CA THR A 29 21.27 -31.94 -4.63
C THR A 29 20.56 -31.22 -5.78
N SER A 30 19.32 -31.59 -6.08
CA SER A 30 18.57 -31.06 -7.24
C SER A 30 17.30 -30.28 -6.89
N THR A 31 17.18 -29.72 -5.68
CA THR A 31 16.02 -28.87 -5.32
C THR A 31 16.35 -27.56 -4.59
N SER A 32 17.61 -27.13 -4.48
CA SER A 32 17.93 -25.86 -3.81
C SER A 32 17.95 -24.61 -4.72
N SER A 33 17.80 -24.74 -6.04
CA SER A 33 17.85 -23.58 -6.95
C SER A 33 16.52 -22.83 -7.05
N ALA A 34 15.38 -23.50 -6.87
CA ALA A 34 14.06 -22.88 -6.96
C ALA A 34 13.70 -22.02 -5.73
N ALA A 35 14.22 -22.38 -4.54
CA ALA A 35 13.91 -21.66 -3.30
C ALA A 35 14.65 -20.32 -3.15
N GLY A 36 15.71 -20.07 -3.94
CA GLY A 36 16.45 -18.80 -3.93
C GLY A 36 15.84 -17.75 -4.86
N GLN A 37 15.30 -18.17 -6.01
CA GLN A 37 14.81 -17.24 -7.03
C GLN A 37 13.59 -16.44 -6.58
N CYS A 38 12.69 -17.01 -5.78
CA CYS A 38 11.50 -16.29 -5.32
C CYS A 38 11.78 -15.15 -4.32
N ALA A 39 13.00 -15.02 -3.81
CA ALA A 39 13.41 -13.94 -2.90
C ALA A 39 14.14 -12.78 -3.62
N GLU A 40 14.20 -12.84 -4.94
CA GLU A 40 14.80 -11.81 -5.81
C GLU A 40 13.71 -11.11 -6.62
N VAL A 41 13.83 -9.80 -6.82
CA VAL A 41 12.97 -9.05 -7.72
C VAL A 41 13.36 -9.44 -9.15
N PRO A 42 12.41 -9.80 -10.04
CA PRO A 42 12.75 -10.10 -11.42
C PRO A 42 13.48 -8.93 -12.08
N ALA A 43 14.40 -9.22 -12.99
CA ALA A 43 15.12 -8.19 -13.72
C ALA A 43 14.12 -7.29 -14.46
N ILE A 44 14.32 -5.97 -14.34
CA ILE A 44 13.42 -4.97 -14.91
C ILE A 44 13.79 -4.78 -16.38
N ALA A 45 12.88 -5.12 -17.28
CA ALA A 45 13.00 -4.86 -18.71
C ALA A 45 12.79 -3.38 -19.04
N GLY A 46 11.98 -2.68 -18.23
CA GLY A 46 11.71 -1.26 -18.38
C GLY A 46 10.59 -0.77 -17.47
N ALA A 47 10.52 0.55 -17.27
CA ALA A 47 9.43 1.22 -16.56
C ALA A 47 9.10 2.54 -17.28
N ALA A 48 7.82 2.79 -17.54
CA ALA A 48 7.37 3.97 -18.26
C ALA A 48 5.95 4.40 -17.83
N PRO A 49 5.56 5.68 -18.02
CA PRO A 49 4.19 6.13 -17.77
C PRO A 49 3.14 5.28 -18.52
N ASP A 50 2.09 4.86 -17.82
CA ASP A 50 0.93 4.18 -18.42
C ASP A 50 0.00 5.23 -19.05
N ALA A 51 0.20 5.47 -20.35
CA ALA A 51 -0.54 6.51 -21.07
C ALA A 51 -2.06 6.29 -21.05
N ALA A 52 -2.53 5.04 -20.97
CA ALA A 52 -3.95 4.72 -21.00
C ALA A 52 -4.65 5.12 -19.69
N LEU A 53 -4.12 4.72 -18.54
CA LEU A 53 -4.70 5.08 -17.24
C LEU A 53 -4.49 6.56 -16.92
N ASN A 54 -3.31 7.11 -17.20
CA ASN A 54 -3.07 8.54 -17.03
C ASN A 54 -4.03 9.37 -17.90
N GLY A 55 -4.26 8.95 -19.15
CA GLY A 55 -5.21 9.60 -20.05
C GLY A 55 -6.66 9.47 -19.58
N LEU A 56 -7.04 8.31 -19.05
CA LEU A 56 -8.38 8.05 -18.51
C LEU A 56 -8.71 8.99 -17.35
N PHE A 57 -7.87 9.01 -16.30
CA PHE A 57 -8.09 9.87 -15.14
C PHE A 57 -7.93 11.36 -15.46
N THR A 58 -7.04 11.73 -16.39
CA THR A 58 -6.93 13.13 -16.84
C THR A 58 -8.18 13.57 -17.59
N THR A 59 -8.73 12.72 -18.45
CA THR A 59 -9.95 13.03 -19.21
C THR A 59 -11.13 13.16 -18.27
N TYR A 60 -11.30 12.20 -17.37
CA TYR A 60 -12.38 12.20 -16.38
C TYR A 60 -12.30 13.41 -15.45
N GLY A 61 -11.15 13.65 -14.82
CA GLY A 61 -11.01 14.76 -13.89
C GLY A 61 -11.02 16.15 -14.53
N ASN A 62 -10.99 16.25 -15.86
CA ASN A 62 -11.16 17.50 -16.60
C ASN A 62 -12.56 17.62 -17.23
N ASP A 63 -13.40 16.59 -17.11
CA ASP A 63 -14.77 16.64 -17.59
C ASP A 63 -15.60 17.50 -16.63
N ASN A 64 -16.20 18.57 -17.16
CA ASN A 64 -17.04 19.49 -16.41
C ASN A 64 -18.54 19.25 -16.71
N THR A 65 -18.90 18.06 -17.21
CA THR A 65 -20.30 17.70 -17.46
C THR A 65 -21.09 17.62 -16.16
N ALA A 66 -20.47 17.08 -15.10
CA ALA A 66 -20.88 17.24 -13.70
C ALA A 66 -19.80 18.04 -12.95
N LEU A 67 -20.19 18.73 -11.88
CA LEU A 67 -19.29 19.63 -11.12
C LEU A 67 -19.00 19.12 -9.70
N ASP A 68 -19.43 17.91 -9.43
CA ASP A 68 -19.26 17.13 -8.21
C ASP A 68 -18.42 15.87 -8.47
N ASP A 69 -17.88 15.72 -9.68
CA ASP A 69 -16.97 14.64 -10.04
C ASP A 69 -15.57 14.87 -9.48
N TRP A 70 -14.85 13.76 -9.33
CA TRP A 70 -13.44 13.71 -8.95
C TRP A 70 -12.60 14.56 -9.91
N THR A 71 -11.77 15.44 -9.35
CA THR A 71 -10.77 16.22 -10.11
C THR A 71 -9.34 15.92 -9.67
N GLY A 72 -9.16 15.10 -8.63
CA GLY A 72 -7.88 14.70 -8.05
C GLY A 72 -8.07 14.12 -6.67
N ALA A 73 -7.27 13.12 -6.29
CA ALA A 73 -7.30 12.55 -4.95
C ALA A 73 -6.00 11.85 -4.57
N ASP A 74 -5.89 11.59 -3.27
CA ASP A 74 -4.85 10.77 -2.64
C ASP A 74 -5.29 9.31 -2.45
N GLY A 75 -4.34 8.44 -2.09
CA GLY A 75 -4.53 7.00 -1.97
C GLY A 75 -4.32 6.30 -3.30
N THR A 76 -5.41 5.98 -4.01
CA THR A 76 -5.40 5.21 -5.28
C THR A 76 -5.21 3.70 -5.06
N TYR A 77 -6.05 3.09 -4.22
CA TYR A 77 -6.20 1.64 -4.20
C TYR A 77 -7.16 1.18 -5.30
N SER A 78 -7.17 -0.12 -5.60
CA SER A 78 -8.02 -0.67 -6.66
C SER A 78 -8.49 -2.09 -6.37
N ILE A 79 -9.77 -2.35 -6.61
CA ILE A 79 -10.41 -3.64 -6.36
C ILE A 79 -11.13 -4.10 -7.62
N PRO A 80 -10.70 -5.21 -8.27
CA PRO A 80 -11.49 -5.80 -9.33
C PRO A 80 -12.75 -6.46 -8.75
N LEU A 81 -13.90 -6.18 -9.35
CA LEU A 81 -15.14 -6.89 -9.09
C LEU A 81 -15.35 -8.04 -10.07
N GLN A 82 -16.24 -8.97 -9.69
CA GLN A 82 -16.55 -10.15 -10.50
C GLN A 82 -17.33 -9.82 -11.79
N ASP A 83 -18.02 -8.68 -11.81
CA ASP A 83 -18.78 -8.19 -12.95
C ASP A 83 -17.92 -7.43 -13.98
N GLY A 84 -16.62 -7.26 -13.69
CA GLY A 84 -15.67 -6.59 -14.57
C GLY A 84 -15.39 -5.13 -14.21
N ARG A 85 -16.16 -4.54 -13.30
CA ARG A 85 -15.89 -3.19 -12.78
C ARG A 85 -14.63 -3.17 -11.91
N VAL A 86 -13.99 -2.01 -11.81
CA VAL A 86 -12.90 -1.76 -10.85
C VAL A 86 -13.35 -0.65 -9.90
N PHE A 87 -13.25 -0.92 -8.61
CA PHE A 87 -13.44 0.08 -7.56
C PHE A 87 -12.10 0.71 -7.23
N TRP A 88 -11.95 1.99 -7.53
CA TRP A 88 -10.83 2.79 -7.08
C TRP A 88 -11.18 3.42 -5.75
N VAL A 89 -10.31 3.27 -4.76
CA VAL A 89 -10.55 3.80 -3.41
C VAL A 89 -9.56 4.92 -3.15
N PHE A 90 -10.11 6.07 -2.76
CA PHE A 90 -9.37 7.29 -2.54
C PHE A 90 -9.61 7.82 -1.14
N SER A 91 -8.60 8.55 -0.66
CA SER A 91 -8.67 9.36 0.55
C SER A 91 -9.16 10.76 0.15
N ASP A 92 -8.57 11.79 0.74
CA ASP A 92 -8.75 13.19 0.38
C ASP A 92 -8.89 13.39 -1.13
N THR A 93 -10.02 13.97 -1.53
CA THR A 93 -10.49 14.06 -2.91
C THR A 93 -10.99 15.47 -3.18
N PHE A 94 -10.39 16.15 -4.16
CA PHE A 94 -10.94 17.37 -4.75
C PHE A 94 -12.07 17.01 -5.71
N LEU A 95 -13.19 17.70 -5.56
CA LEU A 95 -14.28 17.73 -6.53
C LEU A 95 -14.35 19.14 -7.13
N GLY A 96 -15.29 19.38 -8.03
CA GLY A 96 -15.52 20.72 -8.58
C GLY A 96 -15.23 20.83 -10.06
N LYS A 97 -14.96 22.07 -10.48
CA LYS A 97 -14.71 22.41 -11.87
C LYS A 97 -13.21 22.52 -12.13
N VAL A 98 -12.75 22.00 -13.26
CA VAL A 98 -11.41 22.27 -13.80
C VAL A 98 -11.47 23.33 -14.90
N ASP A 99 -10.74 24.42 -14.72
CA ASP A 99 -10.64 25.51 -15.68
C ASP A 99 -9.71 25.18 -16.86
N ALA A 100 -9.84 25.93 -17.95
CA ALA A 100 -9.13 25.66 -19.19
C ALA A 100 -7.60 25.83 -19.08
N ASP A 101 -7.14 26.57 -18.08
CA ASP A 101 -5.73 26.76 -17.73
C ASP A 101 -5.20 25.68 -16.77
N GLY A 102 -6.06 24.77 -16.29
CA GLY A 102 -5.70 23.70 -15.37
C GLY A 102 -5.94 24.01 -13.89
N GLY A 103 -6.56 25.14 -13.56
CA GLY A 103 -6.94 25.45 -12.17
C GLY A 103 -8.21 24.74 -11.70
N ARG A 104 -8.41 24.69 -10.37
CA ARG A 104 -9.66 24.25 -9.71
C ARG A 104 -10.49 25.46 -9.27
N SER A 105 -11.75 25.49 -9.71
CA SER A 105 -12.75 26.51 -9.34
C SER A 105 -13.80 25.93 -8.37
N PRO A 106 -14.47 26.74 -7.52
CA PRO A 106 -14.68 28.20 -7.65
C PRO A 106 -13.68 29.11 -6.93
N VAL A 107 -12.81 28.59 -6.05
CA VAL A 107 -11.82 29.41 -5.32
C VAL A 107 -10.46 28.72 -5.37
N THR A 108 -9.44 29.46 -5.80
CA THR A 108 -8.08 28.93 -6.04
C THR A 108 -7.11 29.17 -4.88
N ASP A 109 -7.62 29.48 -3.70
CA ASP A 109 -6.82 29.83 -2.52
C ASP A 109 -7.07 28.83 -1.39
N GLU A 110 -6.09 28.66 -0.51
CA GLU A 110 -6.20 27.83 0.69
C GLU A 110 -7.40 28.21 1.57
N GLY A 111 -8.17 27.20 2.00
CA GLY A 111 -9.40 27.41 2.76
C GLY A 111 -10.57 27.96 1.92
N GLY A 112 -10.42 27.94 0.59
CA GLY A 112 -11.47 28.29 -0.36
C GLY A 112 -12.62 27.28 -0.39
N THR A 113 -13.62 27.54 -1.23
CA THR A 113 -14.84 26.73 -1.35
C THR A 113 -14.76 25.68 -2.47
N THR A 114 -13.55 25.33 -2.92
CA THR A 114 -13.35 24.19 -3.82
C THR A 114 -13.70 22.93 -3.04
N PRO A 115 -14.70 22.13 -3.46
CA PRO A 115 -15.18 21.02 -2.63
C PRO A 115 -14.10 19.96 -2.42
N PHE A 116 -14.02 19.46 -1.19
CA PHE A 116 -12.99 18.52 -0.77
C PHE A 116 -13.56 17.56 0.29
N ILE A 117 -13.46 16.26 0.04
CA ILE A 117 -13.95 15.20 0.95
C ILE A 117 -12.82 14.22 1.29
N ASN A 118 -12.83 13.66 2.50
CA ASN A 118 -11.67 12.87 3.00
C ASN A 118 -11.57 11.43 2.49
N ASN A 119 -12.63 10.92 1.85
CA ASN A 119 -12.62 9.62 1.20
C ASN A 119 -13.75 9.50 0.18
N SER A 120 -13.47 8.80 -0.91
CA SER A 120 -14.39 8.58 -2.01
C SER A 120 -14.08 7.26 -2.73
N PHE A 121 -15.01 6.81 -3.57
CA PHE A 121 -14.69 5.82 -4.60
C PHE A 121 -14.78 6.45 -5.99
N VAL A 122 -14.07 5.85 -6.94
CA VAL A 122 -14.42 5.97 -8.36
C VAL A 122 -14.67 4.57 -8.90
N ILE A 123 -15.84 4.35 -9.48
CA ILE A 123 -16.16 3.08 -10.15
C ILE A 123 -15.76 3.21 -11.62
N GLN A 124 -14.92 2.28 -12.07
CA GLN A 124 -14.59 2.13 -13.47
C GLN A 124 -15.35 0.98 -14.11
N ASP A 125 -16.07 1.25 -15.19
CA ASP A 125 -16.64 0.25 -16.09
C ASP A 125 -16.13 0.47 -17.51
N GLY A 126 -15.19 -0.37 -17.95
CA GLY A 126 -14.47 -0.18 -19.20
C GLY A 126 -13.69 1.15 -19.21
N GLY A 127 -14.14 2.09 -20.04
CA GLY A 127 -13.56 3.44 -20.16
C GLY A 127 -14.37 4.53 -19.47
N GLU A 128 -15.46 4.18 -18.79
CA GLU A 128 -16.31 5.12 -18.05
C GLU A 128 -15.90 5.11 -16.57
N LEU A 129 -15.88 6.29 -15.96
CA LEU A 129 -15.58 6.51 -14.55
C LEU A 129 -16.76 7.25 -13.91
N GLU A 130 -17.08 6.92 -12.67
CA GLU A 130 -18.14 7.56 -11.88
C GLU A 130 -17.67 7.75 -10.44
N THR A 131 -17.78 8.97 -9.92
CA THR A 131 -17.40 9.32 -8.55
C THR A 131 -18.53 8.97 -7.61
N ILE A 132 -18.19 8.27 -6.53
CA ILE A 132 -19.12 7.88 -5.48
C ILE A 132 -18.69 8.54 -4.18
N TYR A 133 -19.64 9.26 -3.59
CA TYR A 133 -19.54 9.94 -2.31
C TYR A 133 -20.95 9.89 -1.64
N SER A 134 -21.06 10.27 -0.38
CA SER A 134 -22.34 10.34 0.35
C SER A 134 -22.96 11.74 0.27
N GLY A 135 -24.24 11.92 0.60
CA GLY A 135 -24.87 13.25 0.53
C GLY A 135 -25.34 13.59 -0.90
N ASP A 136 -25.22 14.84 -1.33
CA ASP A 136 -25.67 15.27 -2.65
C ASP A 136 -24.69 16.23 -3.36
N ALA A 137 -24.90 16.48 -4.66
CA ALA A 137 -23.99 17.28 -5.48
C ALA A 137 -23.77 18.73 -5.00
N ALA A 138 -24.68 19.28 -4.20
CA ALA A 138 -24.52 20.62 -3.64
C ALA A 138 -23.76 20.61 -2.31
N ASP A 139 -23.73 19.47 -1.60
CA ASP A 139 -23.09 19.26 -0.32
C ASP A 139 -22.51 17.81 -0.25
N PRO A 140 -21.43 17.53 -1.00
CA PRO A 140 -20.86 16.19 -1.05
C PRO A 140 -20.19 15.84 0.29
N GLU A 141 -20.46 14.65 0.79
CA GLU A 141 -19.90 14.11 2.03
C GLU A 141 -18.99 12.90 1.74
N PRO A 142 -17.95 12.66 2.56
CA PRO A 142 -17.15 11.44 2.46
C PRO A 142 -17.99 10.18 2.74
N LEU A 143 -17.65 9.06 2.08
CA LEU A 143 -18.31 7.76 2.26
C LEU A 143 -18.30 7.24 3.70
N LEU A 144 -17.23 7.56 4.43
CA LEU A 144 -17.14 7.38 5.87
C LEU A 144 -16.96 8.75 6.52
N PRO A 145 -18.05 9.38 6.99
CA PRO A 145 -17.98 10.68 7.64
C PRO A 145 -17.33 10.60 9.03
N PRO A 146 -16.61 11.66 9.44
CA PRO A 146 -15.99 11.71 10.75
C PRO A 146 -17.04 11.80 11.87
N ALA A 147 -16.63 11.43 13.08
CA ALA A 147 -17.49 11.53 14.26
C ALA A 147 -17.77 13.00 14.66
N ASP A 148 -16.83 13.90 14.38
CA ASP A 148 -16.87 15.33 14.66
C ASP A 148 -15.87 16.10 13.77
N ASP A 149 -15.77 17.42 13.95
CA ASP A 149 -14.92 18.34 13.17
C ASP A 149 -13.41 18.24 13.48
N THR A 150 -13.02 17.44 14.46
CA THR A 150 -11.62 17.19 14.82
C THR A 150 -11.10 15.86 14.33
N HIS A 151 -11.94 15.05 13.67
CA HIS A 151 -11.57 13.75 13.13
C HIS A 151 -11.74 13.71 11.61
N TRP A 152 -11.01 12.81 10.96
CA TRP A 152 -11.21 12.45 9.57
C TRP A 152 -10.76 11.02 9.33
N PHE A 153 -11.17 10.46 8.20
CA PHE A 153 -10.83 9.12 7.77
C PHE A 153 -10.11 9.17 6.44
N TRP A 154 -8.87 8.68 6.40
CA TRP A 154 -8.20 8.31 5.16
C TRP A 154 -8.42 6.84 4.88
N ALA A 155 -8.50 6.48 3.61
CA ALA A 155 -8.73 5.12 3.18
C ALA A 155 -7.44 4.29 3.21
N GLY A 156 -7.59 3.04 3.63
CA GLY A 156 -6.61 1.98 3.38
C GLY A 156 -7.04 1.10 2.22
N ASP A 157 -6.34 -0.02 2.06
CA ASP A 157 -6.69 -1.03 1.07
C ASP A 157 -8.07 -1.63 1.36
N ALA A 158 -8.66 -2.21 0.33
CA ALA A 158 -10.01 -2.71 0.36
C ALA A 158 -10.11 -3.99 -0.48
N HIS A 159 -11.08 -4.85 -0.17
CA HIS A 159 -11.25 -6.09 -0.92
C HIS A 159 -12.69 -6.57 -0.96
N ALA A 160 -13.00 -7.37 -1.98
CA ALA A 160 -14.27 -8.06 -2.07
C ALA A 160 -14.35 -9.18 -1.01
N SER A 161 -15.37 -9.09 -0.13
CA SER A 161 -15.61 -10.01 0.97
C SER A 161 -16.97 -10.69 0.86
N GLY A 162 -17.05 -11.76 0.06
CA GLY A 162 -18.34 -12.41 -0.22
C GLY A 162 -19.18 -11.56 -1.17
N THR A 163 -20.28 -10.99 -0.66
CA THR A 163 -21.20 -10.13 -1.43
C THR A 163 -21.04 -8.65 -1.10
N VAL A 164 -20.07 -8.28 -0.28
CA VAL A 164 -19.80 -6.88 0.12
C VAL A 164 -18.38 -6.50 -0.25
N ILE A 165 -18.12 -5.19 -0.30
CA ILE A 165 -16.76 -4.63 -0.30
C ILE A 165 -16.42 -4.30 1.15
N GLU A 166 -15.26 -4.73 1.61
CA GLU A 166 -14.69 -4.37 2.90
C GLU A 166 -13.62 -3.29 2.65
N GLY A 167 -13.96 -2.03 2.93
CA GLY A 167 -13.05 -0.89 2.85
C GLY A 167 -12.47 -0.57 4.22
N THR A 168 -11.15 -0.44 4.31
CA THR A 168 -10.48 -0.07 5.56
C THR A 168 -10.18 1.41 5.60
N TYR A 169 -10.14 1.97 6.80
CA TYR A 169 -9.90 3.39 7.03
C TYR A 169 -9.03 3.58 8.26
N GLN A 170 -8.17 4.59 8.20
CA GLN A 170 -7.45 5.11 9.35
C GLN A 170 -8.14 6.38 9.84
N GLU A 171 -8.59 6.37 11.09
CA GLU A 171 -9.08 7.56 11.75
C GLU A 171 -7.90 8.38 12.27
N TYR A 172 -7.93 9.68 12.01
CA TYR A 172 -7.01 10.65 12.56
C TYR A 172 -7.76 11.63 13.44
N GLU A 173 -7.09 12.12 14.48
CA GLU A 173 -7.63 13.13 15.39
C GLU A 173 -6.70 14.35 15.44
N ARG A 174 -7.29 15.54 15.37
CA ARG A 174 -6.64 16.81 15.69
C ARG A 174 -6.85 17.10 17.17
N PHE A 175 -5.75 17.28 17.90
CA PHE A 175 -5.79 17.56 19.35
C PHE A 175 -5.36 18.99 19.70
N GLY A 176 -5.00 19.81 18.70
CA GLY A 176 -4.56 21.19 18.90
C GLY A 176 -4.54 22.02 17.61
N PRO A 177 -4.24 23.32 17.71
CA PRO A 177 -4.32 24.24 16.58
C PRO A 177 -3.10 24.21 15.65
N GLY A 178 -1.96 23.64 16.04
CA GLY A 178 -0.76 23.58 15.21
C GLY A 178 -0.87 22.61 14.04
N ASP A 179 -0.07 22.83 12.99
CA ASP A 179 -0.08 22.05 11.74
C ASP A 179 0.28 20.56 11.96
N TRP A 180 0.94 20.25 13.07
CA TRP A 180 1.33 18.90 13.49
C TRP A 180 0.58 18.42 14.74
N ASP A 181 -0.43 19.17 15.20
CA ASP A 181 -1.25 18.79 16.35
C ASP A 181 -2.34 17.78 15.96
N TRP A 182 -1.94 16.75 15.23
CA TRP A 182 -2.77 15.63 14.84
C TRP A 182 -2.02 14.31 14.96
N ARG A 183 -2.76 13.20 15.06
CA ARG A 183 -2.19 11.87 15.16
C ARG A 183 -3.14 10.82 14.62
N TRP A 184 -2.57 9.67 14.26
CA TRP A 184 -3.35 8.47 14.03
C TRP A 184 -4.10 8.06 15.31
N HIS A 185 -5.38 7.73 15.18
CA HIS A 185 -6.28 7.40 16.29
C HIS A 185 -6.60 5.90 16.34
N ARG A 186 -7.15 5.33 15.26
CA ARG A 186 -7.48 3.90 15.16
C ARG A 186 -7.70 3.42 13.73
N ASN A 187 -7.76 2.10 13.54
CA ASN A 187 -8.21 1.47 12.31
C ASN A 187 -9.72 1.16 12.36
N VAL A 188 -10.38 1.30 11.22
CA VAL A 188 -11.81 1.06 11.02
C VAL A 188 -12.04 0.24 9.76
N LEU A 189 -13.10 -0.57 9.75
CA LEU A 189 -13.61 -1.28 8.60
C LEU A 189 -15.05 -0.86 8.33
N ALA A 190 -15.32 -0.36 7.13
CA ALA A 190 -16.68 -0.19 6.63
C ALA A 190 -17.01 -1.23 5.55
N ARG A 191 -18.27 -1.68 5.52
CA ARG A 191 -18.78 -2.60 4.50
C ARG A 191 -19.71 -1.87 3.56
N PHE A 192 -19.53 -2.04 2.26
CA PHE A 192 -20.33 -1.39 1.22
C PHE A 192 -21.02 -2.43 0.34
N SER A 193 -22.20 -2.08 -0.19
CA SER A 193 -22.83 -2.84 -1.27
C SER A 193 -22.09 -2.54 -2.58
N PRO A 194 -21.67 -3.55 -3.37
CA PRO A 194 -21.11 -3.28 -4.70
C PRO A 194 -22.11 -2.67 -5.69
N ALA A 195 -23.42 -2.75 -5.37
CA ALA A 195 -24.48 -2.18 -6.19
C ALA A 195 -24.80 -0.73 -5.78
N ASP A 196 -24.74 -0.44 -4.47
CA ASP A 196 -25.12 0.85 -3.88
C ASP A 196 -24.03 1.24 -2.84
N PRO A 197 -22.85 1.72 -3.30
CA PRO A 197 -21.68 1.91 -2.44
C PRO A 197 -21.59 3.31 -1.81
N ASP A 198 -22.59 4.16 -2.02
CA ASP A 198 -22.69 5.53 -1.53
C ASP A 198 -22.97 5.63 -0.02
N GLU A 199 -23.40 4.55 0.62
CA GLU A 199 -23.52 4.45 2.07
C GLU A 199 -22.94 3.13 2.64
N PRO A 200 -22.25 3.18 3.80
CA PRO A 200 -21.77 1.97 4.45
C PRO A 200 -22.92 1.18 5.08
N LEU A 201 -23.00 -0.11 4.73
CA LEU A 201 -23.90 -1.09 5.33
C LEU A 201 -23.64 -1.31 6.83
N SER A 202 -22.37 -1.19 7.25
CA SER A 202 -21.95 -1.30 8.65
C SER A 202 -20.52 -0.84 8.82
N VAL A 203 -20.18 -0.32 10.01
CA VAL A 203 -18.84 0.15 10.38
C VAL A 203 -18.38 -0.57 11.66
N HIS A 204 -17.13 -1.03 11.69
CA HIS A 204 -16.56 -1.83 12.77
C HIS A 204 -15.15 -1.34 13.12
N PRO A 205 -14.76 -1.34 14.41
CA PRO A 205 -13.37 -1.10 14.78
C PRO A 205 -12.48 -2.26 14.32
N LEU A 206 -11.27 -1.95 13.89
CA LEU A 206 -10.19 -2.92 13.66
C LEU A 206 -9.13 -2.82 14.78
N PRO A 207 -8.25 -3.85 14.92
CA PRO A 207 -7.16 -3.81 15.89
C PRO A 207 -6.34 -2.52 15.77
N SER A 208 -5.96 -1.95 16.90
CA SER A 208 -5.33 -0.62 16.99
C SER A 208 -4.42 -0.47 18.21
N SER A 209 -4.34 -1.50 19.06
CA SER A 209 -3.76 -1.41 20.41
C SER A 209 -2.23 -1.33 20.41
N ALA A 210 -1.58 -1.69 19.30
CA ALA A 210 -0.13 -1.60 19.14
C ALA A 210 0.33 -0.32 18.40
N GLY A 211 -0.59 0.59 18.05
CA GLY A 211 -0.24 1.80 17.29
C GLY A 211 0.18 1.52 15.85
N ILE A 212 -0.31 0.41 15.27
CA ILE A 212 -0.04 0.03 13.89
C ILE A 212 -1.21 0.47 13.04
N SER A 213 -0.94 1.30 12.04
CA SER A 213 -1.89 1.60 10.98
C SER A 213 -2.01 0.37 10.08
N TRP A 214 -3.10 -0.40 10.20
CA TRP A 214 -3.29 -1.63 9.44
C TRP A 214 -3.96 -1.35 8.10
N ALA A 215 -3.78 -2.29 7.18
CA ALA A 215 -4.35 -2.31 5.84
C ALA A 215 -3.75 -1.29 4.86
N SER A 216 -2.44 -1.06 4.94
CA SER A 216 -1.69 -0.52 3.80
C SER A 216 -1.76 -1.47 2.59
N ALA A 217 -1.89 -2.78 2.82
CA ALA A 217 -2.25 -3.76 1.81
C ALA A 217 -3.07 -4.90 2.42
N ILE A 218 -3.86 -5.58 1.58
CA ILE A 218 -4.65 -6.77 1.91
C ILE A 218 -4.44 -7.85 0.85
N ARG A 219 -4.14 -9.08 1.27
CA ARG A 219 -3.97 -10.18 0.33
C ARG A 219 -4.50 -11.52 0.79
N ARG A 220 -5.44 -12.07 0.02
CA ARG A 220 -5.98 -13.40 0.23
C ARG A 220 -5.00 -14.47 -0.27
N VAL A 221 -4.53 -15.34 0.62
CA VAL A 221 -3.64 -16.48 0.31
C VAL A 221 -4.08 -17.74 1.06
N GLY A 222 -4.39 -18.81 0.33
CA GLY A 222 -4.72 -20.12 0.92
C GLY A 222 -6.01 -20.08 1.75
N ALA A 223 -5.93 -20.20 3.08
CA ALA A 223 -7.08 -20.06 4.00
C ALA A 223 -7.15 -18.69 4.71
N TYR A 224 -6.13 -17.84 4.55
CA TYR A 224 -5.99 -16.58 5.28
C TYR A 224 -6.07 -15.35 4.38
N THR A 225 -6.51 -14.25 4.96
CA THR A 225 -6.34 -12.89 4.42
C THR A 225 -5.21 -12.23 5.20
N TYR A 226 -4.11 -11.93 4.54
CA TYR A 226 -2.98 -11.20 5.10
C TYR A 226 -3.29 -9.71 5.09
N VAL A 227 -2.96 -9.02 6.19
CA VAL A 227 -3.13 -7.58 6.34
C VAL A 227 -1.80 -6.99 6.73
N TYR A 228 -1.37 -6.00 5.97
CA TYR A 228 -0.08 -5.35 6.12
C TYR A 228 -0.29 -3.98 6.75
N GLY A 229 0.58 -3.57 7.66
CA GLY A 229 0.45 -2.30 8.37
C GLY A 229 1.77 -1.60 8.60
N VAL A 230 1.70 -0.38 9.13
CA VAL A 230 2.84 0.50 9.40
C VAL A 230 2.84 0.92 10.85
N GLU A 231 3.96 0.66 11.52
CA GLU A 231 4.35 1.42 12.71
C GLU A 231 5.07 2.68 12.22
N ASP A 232 4.41 3.83 12.33
CA ASP A 232 4.96 5.12 11.90
C ASP A 232 5.54 5.88 13.11
N LEU A 233 6.87 6.00 13.15
CA LEU A 233 7.61 6.78 14.14
C LEU A 233 8.15 8.09 13.55
N GLY A 234 7.50 8.60 12.50
CA GLY A 234 7.92 9.77 11.75
C GLY A 234 8.92 9.42 10.66
N SER A 235 10.20 9.68 10.91
CA SER A 235 11.26 9.39 9.93
C SER A 235 11.56 7.90 9.77
N GLU A 236 11.20 7.09 10.77
CA GLU A 236 11.35 5.64 10.72
C GLU A 236 9.99 4.98 10.62
N LYS A 237 9.79 4.18 9.58
CA LYS A 237 8.55 3.44 9.33
C LYS A 237 8.86 1.96 9.21
N TYR A 238 8.05 1.14 9.87
CA TYR A 238 8.24 -0.30 9.91
C TYR A 238 6.99 -1.03 9.45
N MET A 239 7.17 -1.97 8.54
CA MET A 239 6.15 -2.90 8.08
C MET A 239 5.85 -3.92 9.18
N HIS A 240 4.56 -4.15 9.44
CA HIS A 240 4.03 -5.22 10.26
C HIS A 240 3.09 -6.11 9.43
N VAL A 241 2.91 -7.36 9.85
CA VAL A 241 2.04 -8.31 9.14
C VAL A 241 1.11 -9.02 10.11
N ALA A 242 -0.18 -8.99 9.80
CA ALA A 242 -1.21 -9.79 10.43
C ALA A 242 -1.88 -10.72 9.40
N ARG A 243 -2.70 -11.65 9.89
CA ARG A 243 -3.59 -12.45 9.06
C ARG A 243 -4.89 -12.75 9.77
N VAL A 244 -5.95 -12.90 9.00
CA VAL A 244 -7.29 -13.27 9.46
C VAL A 244 -7.69 -14.57 8.79
N LEU A 245 -8.27 -15.51 9.53
CA LEU A 245 -8.80 -16.74 8.94
C LEU A 245 -10.06 -16.42 8.12
N GLY A 246 -10.11 -16.91 6.88
CA GLY A 246 -11.21 -16.61 5.96
C GLY A 246 -10.97 -15.34 5.16
N ASN A 247 -12.05 -14.80 4.60
CA ASN A 247 -11.99 -13.62 3.72
C ASN A 247 -12.31 -12.31 4.43
N SER A 248 -13.14 -12.34 5.48
CA SER A 248 -13.55 -11.12 6.17
C SER A 248 -12.55 -10.68 7.22
N LEU A 249 -12.27 -9.38 7.28
CA LEU A 249 -11.43 -8.79 8.33
C LEU A 249 -12.08 -8.73 9.72
N LEU A 250 -13.39 -9.04 9.82
CA LEU A 250 -14.08 -9.18 11.11
C LEU A 250 -13.79 -10.52 11.82
N GLY A 251 -13.00 -11.39 11.19
CA GLY A 251 -12.57 -12.64 11.80
C GLY A 251 -11.54 -12.46 12.92
N SER A 252 -11.01 -13.58 13.42
CA SER A 252 -9.94 -13.55 14.44
C SER A 252 -8.58 -13.27 13.80
N TRP A 253 -7.96 -12.16 14.23
CA TRP A 253 -6.64 -11.75 13.78
C TRP A 253 -5.53 -12.55 14.46
N GLN A 254 -4.46 -12.77 13.72
CA GLN A 254 -3.20 -13.31 14.21
C GLN A 254 -2.05 -12.43 13.70
N TYR A 255 -1.10 -12.11 14.56
CA TYR A 255 -0.02 -11.16 14.29
C TYR A 255 1.31 -11.88 14.17
N ARG A 256 2.12 -11.47 13.19
CA ARG A 256 3.38 -12.12 12.90
C ARG A 256 4.35 -11.92 14.05
N THR A 257 4.85 -13.01 14.63
CA THR A 257 5.97 -12.98 15.58
C THR A 257 7.25 -13.42 14.88
N ALA A 258 8.40 -13.35 15.57
CA ALA A 258 9.68 -13.78 15.01
C ALA A 258 9.66 -15.21 14.42
N THR A 259 8.91 -16.13 15.04
CA THR A 259 8.89 -17.55 14.64
C THR A 259 7.50 -18.08 14.30
N GLY A 260 6.42 -17.33 14.55
CA GLY A 260 5.06 -17.83 14.36
C GLY A 260 4.02 -16.73 14.29
N TRP A 261 2.89 -16.97 14.96
CA TRP A 261 1.72 -16.10 14.97
C TRP A 261 1.18 -16.02 16.39
N SER A 262 0.83 -14.82 16.84
CA SER A 262 0.18 -14.57 18.14
C SER A 262 -1.24 -14.08 17.95
N ALA A 263 -2.11 -14.30 18.94
CA ALA A 263 -3.43 -13.66 18.99
C ALA A 263 -3.36 -12.24 19.59
N ASN A 264 -2.24 -11.84 20.20
CA ASN A 264 -2.07 -10.50 20.77
C ASN A 264 -1.36 -9.60 19.78
N GLU A 265 -1.92 -8.41 19.55
CA GLU A 265 -1.41 -7.43 18.59
C GLU A 265 -0.01 -6.93 18.94
N ILE A 266 0.25 -6.67 20.22
CA ILE A 266 1.53 -6.16 20.71
C ILE A 266 2.71 -7.13 20.54
N ASP A 267 2.44 -8.40 20.22
CA ASP A 267 3.49 -9.38 19.91
C ASP A 267 3.97 -9.28 18.45
N SER A 268 3.35 -8.41 17.63
CA SER A 268 3.74 -8.21 16.23
C SER A 268 5.17 -7.68 16.13
N VAL A 269 5.98 -8.32 15.29
CA VAL A 269 7.35 -7.86 15.02
C VAL A 269 7.43 -6.99 13.76
N ARG A 270 8.39 -6.08 13.76
CA ARG A 270 8.81 -5.33 12.57
C ARG A 270 9.38 -6.31 11.53
N VAL A 271 8.86 -6.29 10.31
CA VAL A 271 9.24 -7.19 9.22
C VAL A 271 10.22 -6.54 8.24
N LEU A 272 10.02 -5.26 7.93
CA LEU A 272 10.84 -4.48 7.01
C LEU A 272 10.85 -3.02 7.48
N GLN A 273 11.98 -2.33 7.37
CA GLN A 273 12.08 -0.89 7.59
C GLN A 273 12.06 -0.15 6.25
N GLY A 274 11.53 1.06 6.22
CA GLY A 274 11.61 1.94 5.05
C GLY A 274 10.45 1.80 4.07
N VAL A 275 9.28 1.38 4.56
CA VAL A 275 8.03 1.38 3.78
C VAL A 275 7.31 2.73 3.88
N GLY A 276 6.50 3.07 2.88
CA GLY A 276 5.53 4.16 2.92
C GLY A 276 4.41 3.88 3.92
N ASN A 277 3.58 4.90 4.20
CA ASN A 277 2.33 4.70 4.95
C ASN A 277 1.36 3.80 4.17
N GLU A 278 1.47 3.88 2.84
CA GLU A 278 0.74 3.08 1.90
C GLU A 278 1.73 2.39 0.95
N TYR A 279 1.51 1.10 0.71
CA TYR A 279 2.37 0.25 -0.12
C TYR A 279 1.59 -0.99 -0.52
N SER A 280 2.05 -1.73 -1.51
CA SER A 280 1.36 -2.92 -1.99
C SER A 280 2.16 -4.21 -1.75
N VAL A 281 1.45 -5.31 -1.50
CA VAL A 281 2.01 -6.67 -1.56
C VAL A 281 1.18 -7.52 -2.50
N SER A 282 1.76 -7.96 -3.59
CA SER A 282 1.07 -8.73 -4.63
C SER A 282 1.88 -9.96 -5.05
N ARG A 283 1.19 -10.95 -5.63
CA ARG A 283 1.84 -12.15 -6.17
C ARG A 283 2.29 -11.86 -7.61
N HIS A 284 3.55 -12.12 -7.91
CA HIS A 284 4.14 -12.07 -9.25
C HIS A 284 4.77 -13.43 -9.54
N GLY A 285 4.29 -14.16 -10.55
CA GLY A 285 4.79 -15.51 -10.83
C GLY A 285 4.76 -16.43 -9.60
N ASP A 286 5.93 -16.87 -9.15
CA ASP A 286 6.15 -17.74 -8.00
C ASP A 286 6.49 -17.03 -6.67
N ARG A 287 6.54 -15.69 -6.67
CA ARG A 287 6.93 -14.87 -5.53
C ARG A 287 5.89 -13.81 -5.15
N TYR A 288 6.17 -13.11 -4.06
CA TYR A 288 5.47 -11.91 -3.64
C TYR A 288 6.38 -10.70 -3.84
N LEU A 289 5.85 -9.65 -4.46
CA LEU A 289 6.49 -8.36 -4.56
C LEU A 289 5.82 -7.40 -3.58
N LEU A 290 6.64 -6.78 -2.74
CA LEU A 290 6.27 -5.57 -2.00
C LEU A 290 6.72 -4.37 -2.84
N VAL A 291 5.83 -3.43 -3.13
CA VAL A 291 6.13 -2.18 -3.85
C VAL A 291 5.80 -1.00 -2.95
N THR A 292 6.74 -0.06 -2.80
CA THR A 292 6.63 1.10 -1.92
C THR A 292 7.49 2.26 -2.42
N HIS A 293 7.16 3.49 -2.03
CA HIS A 293 8.18 4.55 -2.02
C HIS A 293 9.24 4.24 -0.95
N ASP A 294 10.52 4.53 -1.25
CA ASP A 294 11.62 4.33 -0.31
C ASP A 294 11.64 5.41 0.78
N THR A 295 11.21 5.07 1.99
CA THR A 295 11.20 6.03 3.10
C THR A 295 12.47 6.00 3.95
N THR A 296 13.50 5.23 3.55
CA THR A 296 14.83 5.33 4.20
C THR A 296 15.54 6.64 3.90
N VAL A 297 15.09 7.34 2.85
CA VAL A 297 15.49 8.70 2.50
C VAL A 297 14.24 9.59 2.57
N PRO A 298 14.27 10.73 3.31
CA PRO A 298 13.14 11.64 3.36
C PRO A 298 12.74 12.12 1.96
N LEU A 299 11.44 12.00 1.64
CA LEU A 299 10.86 12.44 0.36
C LEU A 299 11.58 11.84 -0.87
N SER A 300 12.03 10.58 -0.77
CA SER A 300 12.63 9.89 -1.91
C SER A 300 11.68 9.88 -3.11
N ALA A 301 12.22 10.13 -4.30
CA ALA A 301 11.53 9.95 -5.57
C ALA A 301 11.55 8.47 -6.04
N GLU A 302 12.20 7.57 -5.29
CA GLU A 302 12.36 6.18 -5.70
C GLU A 302 11.19 5.32 -5.25
N ILE A 303 10.53 4.69 -6.23
CA ILE A 303 9.65 3.55 -6.04
C ILE A 303 10.51 2.29 -6.08
N VAL A 304 10.49 1.51 -5.01
CA VAL A 304 11.28 0.30 -4.84
C VAL A 304 10.41 -0.93 -4.68
N ALA A 305 10.94 -2.06 -5.11
CA ALA A 305 10.40 -3.38 -4.85
C ALA A 305 11.30 -4.21 -3.94
N TYR A 306 10.67 -5.14 -3.23
CA TYR A 306 11.32 -6.24 -2.52
C TYR A 306 10.59 -7.54 -2.86
N ALA A 307 11.30 -8.65 -2.86
CA ALA A 307 10.74 -9.97 -3.16
C ALA A 307 10.70 -10.88 -1.93
N SER A 308 9.72 -11.79 -1.90
CA SER A 308 9.66 -12.87 -0.91
C SER A 308 9.01 -14.13 -1.46
N CYS A 309 9.51 -15.28 -1.00
CA CYS A 309 8.89 -16.58 -1.24
C CYS A 309 7.59 -16.80 -0.44
N SER A 310 7.28 -15.93 0.52
CA SER A 310 6.08 -16.04 1.35
C SER A 310 5.35 -14.70 1.44
N PRO A 311 4.03 -14.69 1.70
CA PRO A 311 3.30 -13.43 1.84
C PRO A 311 3.70 -12.64 3.08
N TYR A 312 4.47 -13.20 4.01
CA TYR A 312 4.83 -12.57 5.29
C TYR A 312 6.35 -12.37 5.44
N GLY A 313 7.09 -12.44 4.33
CA GLY A 313 8.53 -12.23 4.32
C GLY A 313 9.37 -13.48 4.63
N PRO A 314 10.69 -13.31 4.80
CA PRO A 314 11.40 -12.04 4.72
C PRO A 314 11.31 -11.43 3.31
N PHE A 315 11.15 -10.11 3.24
CA PHE A 315 11.21 -9.34 2.00
C PHE A 315 12.65 -8.84 1.81
N THR A 316 13.26 -9.18 0.68
CA THR A 316 14.67 -8.92 0.40
C THR A 316 14.85 -8.32 -0.99
N ASP A 317 16.09 -8.07 -1.39
CA ASP A 317 16.45 -7.61 -2.73
C ASP A 317 15.83 -6.26 -3.14
N LYS A 318 16.12 -5.23 -2.33
CA LYS A 318 15.67 -3.86 -2.60
C LYS A 318 16.12 -3.43 -4.00
N THR A 319 15.14 -3.26 -4.89
CA THR A 319 15.40 -2.89 -6.29
C THR A 319 14.57 -1.66 -6.65
N VAL A 320 15.20 -0.64 -7.21
CA VAL A 320 14.51 0.55 -7.72
C VAL A 320 13.73 0.16 -8.98
N LEU A 321 12.41 0.32 -8.95
CA LEU A 321 11.54 0.11 -10.10
C LEU A 321 11.49 1.35 -11.00
N TYR A 322 11.38 2.52 -10.37
CA TYR A 322 11.16 3.79 -11.05
C TYR A 322 11.61 4.96 -10.16
N THR A 323 12.16 6.00 -10.78
CA THR A 323 12.40 7.28 -10.12
C THR A 323 11.41 8.28 -10.68
N THR A 324 10.52 8.80 -9.83
CA THR A 324 9.48 9.75 -10.21
C THR A 324 10.11 11.06 -10.68
N PRO A 325 9.64 11.65 -11.80
CA PRO A 325 10.23 12.87 -12.34
C PRO A 325 9.82 14.16 -11.60
N GLU A 326 8.82 14.12 -10.73
CA GLU A 326 8.16 15.32 -10.19
C GLU A 326 8.93 16.01 -9.05
N THR A 327 9.61 15.24 -8.20
CA THR A 327 10.10 15.73 -6.90
C THR A 327 11.20 16.80 -7.00
N GLY A 328 10.99 17.92 -6.30
CA GLY A 328 11.98 18.97 -6.04
C GLY A 328 12.20 19.98 -7.17
N ALA A 329 13.07 20.97 -6.91
CA ALA A 329 13.25 22.14 -7.77
C ALA A 329 13.71 21.83 -9.21
N THR A 330 14.32 20.66 -9.42
CA THR A 330 14.75 20.18 -10.74
C THR A 330 13.82 19.14 -11.34
N GLY A 331 12.71 18.83 -10.66
CA GLY A 331 11.67 17.93 -11.13
C GLY A 331 10.83 18.55 -12.25
N SER A 332 9.87 17.78 -12.75
CA SER A 332 9.05 18.15 -13.92
C SER A 332 8.23 19.42 -13.76
N TYR A 333 7.90 19.81 -12.52
CA TYR A 333 7.21 21.06 -12.21
C TYR A 333 8.17 22.24 -12.01
N GLY A 334 9.47 22.01 -11.85
CA GLY A 334 10.44 23.06 -11.53
C GLY A 334 10.17 23.75 -10.19
N ASN A 335 9.47 23.07 -9.27
CA ASN A 335 9.00 23.59 -8.00
C ASN A 335 9.63 22.78 -6.83
N PRO A 336 10.38 23.42 -5.89
CA PRO A 336 10.97 22.73 -4.75
C PRO A 336 9.97 22.07 -3.81
N ASP A 337 8.72 22.53 -3.80
CA ASP A 337 7.71 22.11 -2.85
C ASP A 337 6.99 20.82 -3.29
N VAL A 338 7.10 20.44 -4.57
CA VAL A 338 6.48 19.23 -5.12
C VAL A 338 7.26 17.97 -4.76
N PHE A 339 6.54 16.93 -4.32
CA PHE A 339 7.07 15.61 -3.96
C PHE A 339 6.11 14.48 -4.33
N THR A 340 6.63 13.25 -4.34
CA THR A 340 5.86 12.02 -4.61
C THR A 340 5.91 11.04 -3.44
N TYR A 341 4.87 10.21 -3.32
CA TYR A 341 4.71 9.29 -2.19
C TYR A 341 3.70 8.17 -2.51
N ASN A 342 3.55 7.22 -1.57
CA ASN A 342 2.51 6.18 -1.54
C ASN A 342 2.31 5.45 -2.87
N ALA A 343 3.25 4.56 -3.22
CA ALA A 343 3.15 3.78 -4.45
C ALA A 343 2.26 2.54 -4.26
N HIS A 344 1.33 2.32 -5.19
CA HIS A 344 0.39 1.19 -5.18
C HIS A 344 0.51 0.32 -6.41
N ALA A 345 0.48 -0.99 -6.23
CA ALA A 345 0.51 -1.96 -7.32
C ALA A 345 -0.91 -2.43 -7.67
N HIS A 346 -1.22 -2.47 -8.97
CA HIS A 346 -2.52 -2.85 -9.51
C HIS A 346 -2.43 -4.15 -10.33
N PRO A 347 -2.11 -5.31 -9.69
CA PRO A 347 -1.74 -6.55 -10.38
C PRO A 347 -2.87 -7.20 -11.19
N HIS A 348 -4.11 -6.71 -11.06
CA HIS A 348 -5.25 -7.19 -11.84
C HIS A 348 -5.39 -6.47 -13.18
N ILE A 349 -4.71 -5.33 -13.37
CA ILE A 349 -4.69 -4.57 -14.62
C ILE A 349 -3.59 -5.15 -15.50
N GLY A 350 -3.99 -5.84 -16.57
CA GLY A 350 -3.05 -6.48 -17.49
C GLY A 350 -2.32 -5.48 -18.40
N ARG A 351 -1.00 -5.66 -18.51
CA ARG A 351 -0.10 -4.95 -19.45
C ARG A 351 0.97 -5.88 -20.02
N ASP A 352 0.57 -6.93 -20.73
CA ASP A 352 1.49 -7.87 -21.39
C ASP A 352 2.63 -8.39 -20.49
N GLY A 353 2.29 -8.77 -19.25
CA GLY A 353 3.27 -9.23 -18.25
C GLY A 353 3.85 -8.13 -17.35
N GLY A 354 3.58 -6.86 -17.65
CA GLY A 354 3.93 -5.72 -16.81
C GLY A 354 3.02 -5.54 -15.59
N LEU A 355 3.59 -4.96 -14.54
CA LEU A 355 2.91 -4.51 -13.33
C LEU A 355 2.57 -3.03 -13.45
N VAL A 356 1.28 -2.71 -13.38
CA VAL A 356 0.83 -1.32 -13.24
C VAL A 356 1.06 -0.87 -11.79
N VAL A 357 1.70 0.28 -11.63
CA VAL A 357 1.92 0.94 -10.33
C VAL A 357 1.41 2.36 -10.41
N SER A 358 0.64 2.83 -9.43
CA SER A 358 0.34 4.24 -9.25
C SER A 358 1.18 4.87 -8.15
N TYR A 359 1.28 6.20 -8.15
CA TYR A 359 1.81 6.99 -7.05
C TYR A 359 1.15 8.36 -7.00
N ASN A 360 1.24 9.01 -5.84
CA ASN A 360 0.66 10.32 -5.60
C ASN A 360 1.69 11.43 -5.77
N VAL A 361 1.22 12.60 -6.21
CA VAL A 361 2.01 13.84 -6.36
C VAL A 361 1.33 14.90 -5.50
N ASN A 362 2.09 15.53 -4.62
CA ASN A 362 1.60 16.56 -3.69
C ASN A 362 2.69 17.63 -3.52
N THR A 363 2.39 18.67 -2.76
CA THR A 363 3.19 19.89 -2.62
C THR A 363 3.06 20.43 -1.19
N PHE A 364 4.10 21.11 -0.71
CA PHE A 364 4.06 21.80 0.57
C PHE A 364 3.32 23.14 0.53
N ASP A 365 3.02 23.69 -0.65
CA ASP A 365 2.19 24.89 -0.82
C ASP A 365 0.78 24.49 -1.23
N ASN A 366 -0.20 24.64 -0.33
CA ASN A 366 -1.57 24.25 -0.61
C ASN A 366 -2.18 24.96 -1.82
N THR A 367 -1.69 26.15 -2.20
CA THR A 367 -2.19 26.92 -3.34
C THR A 367 -1.95 26.21 -4.67
N ASP A 368 -0.83 25.51 -4.80
CA ASP A 368 -0.44 24.76 -6.00
C ASP A 368 -1.53 23.73 -6.41
N HIS A 369 -2.22 23.12 -5.44
CA HIS A 369 -3.32 22.20 -5.70
C HIS A 369 -4.47 22.86 -6.47
N TYR A 370 -4.69 24.15 -6.28
CA TYR A 370 -5.77 24.84 -6.93
C TYR A 370 -5.34 25.51 -8.24
N GLU A 371 -4.05 25.84 -8.40
CA GLU A 371 -3.52 26.42 -9.63
C GLU A 371 -3.21 25.37 -10.71
N ASP A 372 -2.82 24.16 -10.31
CA ASP A 372 -2.50 23.06 -11.22
C ASP A 372 -3.12 21.73 -10.75
N VAL A 373 -4.24 21.35 -11.38
CA VAL A 373 -4.95 20.10 -11.12
C VAL A 373 -4.11 18.85 -11.33
N SER A 374 -3.01 18.94 -12.08
CA SER A 374 -2.14 17.80 -12.30
C SER A 374 -1.40 17.42 -11.01
N ILE A 375 -1.28 18.33 -10.04
CA ILE A 375 -0.91 18.05 -8.64
C ILE A 375 -2.15 17.52 -7.90
N TYR A 376 -1.94 16.52 -7.03
CA TYR A 376 -3.00 15.75 -6.38
C TYR A 376 -3.82 14.88 -7.33
N ARG A 377 -3.18 14.34 -8.36
CA ARG A 377 -3.73 13.28 -9.23
C ARG A 377 -2.76 12.10 -9.26
N PRO A 378 -3.26 10.86 -9.25
CA PRO A 378 -2.41 9.70 -9.39
C PRO A 378 -1.66 9.74 -10.72
N ARG A 379 -0.44 9.19 -10.68
CA ARG A 379 0.36 8.90 -11.85
C ARG A 379 0.54 7.39 -11.95
N PHE A 380 0.22 6.85 -13.11
CA PHE A 380 0.37 5.43 -13.40
C PHE A 380 1.62 5.18 -14.23
N ILE A 381 2.37 4.15 -13.87
CA ILE A 381 3.48 3.57 -14.65
C ILE A 381 3.20 2.10 -14.92
N THR A 382 3.76 1.58 -16.00
CA THR A 382 3.87 0.14 -16.24
C THR A 382 5.34 -0.25 -16.06
N VAL A 383 5.59 -1.22 -15.19
CA VAL A 383 6.90 -1.85 -14.99
C VAL A 383 6.90 -3.21 -15.65
N SER A 384 7.74 -3.40 -16.67
CA SER A 384 7.94 -4.69 -17.33
C SER A 384 9.14 -5.42 -16.75
N PHE A 385 9.02 -6.74 -16.64
CA PHE A 385 10.07 -7.64 -16.16
C PHE A 385 10.54 -8.57 -17.29
N ASP A 386 11.74 -9.12 -17.18
CA ASP A 386 12.35 -10.01 -18.19
C ASP A 386 11.84 -11.47 -18.16
N ASP A 387 10.90 -11.81 -17.26
CA ASP A 387 10.49 -13.19 -16.93
C ASP A 387 9.27 -13.75 -17.70
#